data_AF-A0A956ZJ83-F1
#
_entry.id   AF-A0A956ZJ83-F1
#
_cell.length_a   1.000
_cell.length_b   1.000
_cell.length_c   1.000
_cell.angle_alpha   90.00
_cell.angle_beta   90.00
_cell.angle_gamma   90.00
#
_symmetry.space_group_name_H-M   'P 1'
#
loop_
_entity.id
_entity.type
_entity.pdbx_description
1 polymer ?
#
loop_
_entity_poly.entity_id
_entity_poly.type
_entity_poly.pdbx_seq_one_letter_code
_entity_poly.pdbx_strand_id
1 'polypeptide(L)'
;MAARAVTRALPTIRPATRIAALVTTVAGIGFAALAVSLSTGEFGPLHTLLVLVGLIVLSEAKSDLYFDGRLSISFMGVVIAAIALGPAAAAITATTVAVTGYTMHARDFKKFIFNVGQHNIAALAASAVVISTPVADHLDSPLVALAAGAGTSVILYAVAATAVSLAIALSSNQRPFAVFRELFQWMFPHYAALGAMAGGISLVYANVGTIAILLLVAPLALSWYSIRQVVEKTRNTLERLEESNSQLRSANAANSAILEAIPDVMYQLDPRGVIVEANAPGAAPPPLLRGIHFADGFPAAVARRIRSEIATAHRTGFVRLLEYQDEGADGRPQHFEARIVPVKGGDSLLMVRDISDRKNAEQARQLAEEFRRTATSSAPVILFAVGAQGTIELVEGQALER
;
A
#
# COMPACT_ATOMS: atom_id res chain seq x y z
N MET A 1 11.31 10.03 7.57
CA MET A 1 12.29 11.08 7.20
C MET A 1 13.45 11.16 8.21
N ALA A 2 14.04 10.01 8.58
CA ALA A 2 15.13 9.93 9.58
C ALA A 2 16.25 8.94 9.17
N ALA A 3 16.34 8.58 7.88
CA ALA A 3 17.23 7.52 7.40
C ALA A 3 18.32 8.00 6.42
N ARG A 4 18.57 9.31 6.27
CA ARG A 4 19.50 9.84 5.26
C ARG A 4 20.58 10.81 5.75
N ALA A 5 20.80 10.92 7.06
CA ALA A 5 21.76 11.87 7.61
C ALA A 5 22.92 11.21 8.38
N VAL A 6 23.54 10.15 7.84
CA VAL A 6 24.84 9.65 8.36
C VAL A 6 25.74 9.21 7.21
N THR A 7 26.07 10.15 6.33
CA THR A 7 27.21 10.00 5.43
C THR A 7 28.00 11.30 5.42
N ARG A 8 28.94 11.45 6.38
CA ARG A 8 30.20 12.17 6.18
C ARG A 8 31.15 12.02 7.38
N ALA A 9 32.43 11.86 7.03
CA ALA A 9 33.65 11.78 7.85
C ALA A 9 34.00 10.42 8.48
N LEU A 10 34.83 9.63 7.76
CA LEU A 10 35.80 8.73 8.40
C LEU A 10 36.94 9.59 8.95
N PRO A 11 37.31 9.47 10.25
CA PRO A 11 38.59 8.86 10.55
C PRO A 11 38.68 8.08 11.89
N THR A 12 39.72 7.22 11.92
CA THR A 12 40.30 6.45 13.03
C THR A 12 39.60 5.14 13.42
N ILE A 13 40.23 4.04 12.98
CA ILE A 13 39.98 2.66 13.36
C ILE A 13 40.25 2.48 14.86
N ARG A 14 39.31 2.86 15.73
CA ARG A 14 39.27 2.52 17.17
C ARG A 14 37.88 2.18 17.81
N PRO A 15 36.76 1.93 17.09
CA PRO A 15 35.52 1.48 17.75
C PRO A 15 35.50 -0.04 18.08
N ALA A 16 36.19 -0.88 17.29
CA ALA A 16 36.06 -2.34 17.39
C ALA A 16 36.57 -2.95 18.72
N THR A 17 37.67 -2.45 19.27
CA THR A 17 38.27 -3.00 20.50
C THR A 17 37.47 -2.66 21.76
N ARG A 18 36.91 -1.45 21.86
CA ARG A 18 36.06 -1.05 22.99
C ARG A 18 34.75 -1.81 23.03
N ILE A 19 34.13 -2.01 21.85
CA ILE A 19 32.90 -2.81 21.73
C ILE A 19 33.20 -4.27 22.06
N ALA A 20 34.30 -4.84 21.54
CA ALA A 20 34.71 -6.19 21.88
C ALA A 20 34.95 -6.36 23.38
N ALA A 21 35.63 -5.41 24.03
CA ALA A 21 35.84 -5.41 25.47
C ALA A 21 34.52 -5.37 26.25
N LEU A 22 33.57 -4.51 25.86
CA LEU A 22 32.24 -4.47 26.46
C LEU A 22 31.51 -5.80 26.29
N VAL A 23 31.47 -6.34 25.06
CA VAL A 23 30.79 -7.60 24.76
C VAL A 23 31.36 -8.74 25.59
N THR A 24 32.69 -8.86 25.66
CA THR A 24 33.35 -9.89 26.47
C THR A 24 33.10 -9.70 27.96
N THR A 25 33.10 -8.46 28.46
CA THR A 25 32.84 -8.16 29.87
C THR A 25 31.40 -8.51 30.26
N VAL A 26 30.42 -8.05 29.47
CA VAL A 26 28.99 -8.33 29.71
C VAL A 26 28.70 -9.82 29.56
N ALA A 27 29.28 -10.49 28.56
CA ALA A 27 29.17 -11.94 28.42
C ALA A 27 29.78 -12.66 29.63
N GLY A 28 31.01 -12.31 30.04
CA GLY A 28 31.70 -12.93 31.17
C GLY A 28 30.93 -12.80 32.49
N ILE A 29 30.48 -11.58 32.83
CA ILE A 29 29.66 -11.33 34.01
C ILE A 29 28.33 -12.09 33.91
N GLY A 30 27.70 -12.10 32.75
CA GLY A 30 26.41 -12.77 32.59
C GLY A 30 26.49 -14.31 32.58
N PHE A 31 27.56 -14.91 32.07
CA PHE A 31 27.80 -16.35 32.22
C PHE A 31 28.10 -16.71 33.68
N ALA A 32 28.83 -15.85 34.42
CA ALA A 32 29.00 -16.03 35.86
C ALA A 32 27.66 -15.89 36.60
N ALA A 33 26.82 -14.92 36.22
CA ALA A 33 25.48 -14.75 36.79
C ALA A 33 24.57 -15.96 36.52
N LEU A 34 24.63 -16.52 35.30
CA LEU A 34 23.97 -17.78 34.94
C LEU A 34 24.48 -18.92 35.84
N ALA A 35 25.80 -19.10 35.94
CA ALA A 35 26.39 -20.16 36.76
C ALA A 35 25.98 -20.07 38.24
N VAL A 36 26.00 -18.85 38.82
CA VAL A 36 25.55 -18.60 40.19
C VAL A 36 24.06 -18.92 40.34
N SER A 37 23.22 -18.51 39.39
CA SER A 37 21.78 -18.78 39.43
C SER A 37 21.48 -20.28 39.38
N LEU A 38 22.21 -21.04 38.55
CA LEU A 38 22.05 -22.49 38.41
C LEU A 38 22.62 -23.27 39.61
N SER A 39 23.63 -22.74 40.30
CA SER A 39 24.26 -23.44 41.43
C SER A 39 23.58 -23.18 42.77
N THR A 40 22.88 -22.05 42.90
CA THR A 40 22.26 -21.63 44.18
C THR A 40 20.74 -21.67 44.16
N GLY A 41 20.11 -21.67 42.97
CA GLY A 41 18.67 -21.60 42.84
C GLY A 41 18.04 -22.97 42.62
N GLU A 42 16.86 -23.17 43.20
CA GLU A 42 15.99 -24.26 42.80
C GLU A 42 15.36 -23.95 41.43
N PHE A 43 15.16 -25.01 40.65
CA PHE A 43 14.27 -24.98 39.51
C PHE A 43 12.95 -25.49 40.05
N GLY A 44 11.97 -24.60 40.24
CA GLY A 44 10.60 -25.01 40.56
C GLY A 44 10.05 -26.09 39.60
N PRO A 45 8.76 -26.44 39.67
CA PRO A 45 8.23 -27.59 38.94
C PRO A 45 8.61 -27.59 37.43
N LEU A 46 9.29 -28.65 36.98
CA LEU A 46 9.87 -28.71 35.62
C LEU A 46 8.83 -28.46 34.53
N HIS A 47 7.61 -28.95 34.70
CA HIS A 47 6.53 -28.75 33.75
C HIS A 47 6.15 -27.26 33.60
N THR A 48 6.17 -26.47 34.69
CA THR A 48 5.95 -25.02 34.63
C THR A 48 7.08 -24.32 33.88
N LEU A 49 8.33 -24.70 34.14
CA LEU A 49 9.48 -24.15 33.43
C LEU A 49 9.40 -24.43 31.93
N LEU A 50 9.04 -25.66 31.54
CA LEU A 50 8.86 -26.04 30.13
C LEU A 50 7.75 -25.23 29.46
N VAL A 51 6.63 -24.98 30.15
CA VAL A 51 5.55 -24.11 29.64
C VAL A 51 6.06 -22.69 29.41
N LEU A 52 6.78 -22.09 30.38
CA LEU A 52 7.34 -20.74 30.22
C LEU A 52 8.34 -20.67 29.06
N VAL A 53 9.24 -21.66 28.95
CA VAL A 53 10.18 -21.76 27.82
C VAL A 53 9.42 -21.84 26.49
N GLY A 54 8.39 -22.69 26.39
CA GLY A 54 7.57 -22.80 25.19
C GLY A 54 6.86 -21.50 24.81
N LEU A 55 6.28 -20.80 25.80
CA LEU A 55 5.64 -19.50 25.59
C LEU A 55 6.63 -18.43 25.15
N ILE A 56 7.83 -18.39 25.74
CA ILE A 56 8.91 -17.49 25.34
C ILE A 56 9.31 -17.75 23.89
N VAL A 57 9.53 -19.02 23.52
CA VAL A 57 9.91 -19.39 22.15
C VAL A 57 8.83 -18.96 21.16
N LEU A 58 7.56 -19.23 21.48
CA LEU A 58 6.43 -18.85 20.63
C LEU A 58 6.29 -17.34 20.48
N SER A 59 6.43 -16.59 21.57
CA SER A 59 6.36 -15.12 21.58
C SER A 59 7.50 -14.51 20.77
N GLU A 60 8.73 -15.00 20.94
CA GLU A 60 9.92 -14.45 20.29
C GLU A 60 9.94 -14.76 18.79
N ALA A 61 9.59 -15.99 18.40
CA ALA A 61 9.53 -16.42 17.00
C ALA A 61 8.49 -15.65 16.17
N LYS A 62 7.51 -15.03 16.83
CA LYS A 62 6.45 -14.24 16.18
C LYS A 62 6.52 -12.75 16.52
N SER A 63 7.65 -12.25 16.99
CA SER A 63 7.80 -10.89 17.51
C SER A 63 7.93 -9.78 16.45
N ASP A 64 8.02 -10.13 15.15
CA ASP A 64 8.02 -9.15 14.06
C ASP A 64 6.67 -8.39 14.02
N LEU A 65 6.67 -7.14 14.50
CA LEU A 65 5.53 -6.23 14.40
C LEU A 65 5.63 -5.44 13.07
N TYR A 66 4.49 -4.94 12.61
CA TYR A 66 4.41 -4.08 11.43
C TYR A 66 5.10 -2.72 11.72
N PHE A 67 5.92 -2.21 10.78
CA PHE A 67 6.78 -1.02 10.87
C PHE A 67 8.10 -1.14 11.67
N ASP A 68 9.00 -2.06 11.29
CA ASP A 68 10.41 -2.20 11.77
C ASP A 68 10.63 -2.32 13.30
N GLY A 69 9.57 -2.22 14.11
CA GLY A 69 9.59 -2.36 15.55
C GLY A 69 9.29 -3.79 15.99
N ARG A 70 10.11 -4.33 16.88
CA ARG A 70 9.83 -5.58 17.59
C ARG A 70 9.49 -5.26 19.03
N LEU A 71 8.29 -5.62 19.48
CA LEU A 71 7.95 -5.57 20.89
C LEU A 71 7.77 -7.01 21.38
N SER A 72 8.83 -7.58 21.94
CA SER A 72 8.74 -8.92 22.51
C SER A 72 8.27 -8.87 23.96
N ILE A 73 7.22 -9.63 24.27
CA ILE A 73 6.67 -9.79 25.64
C ILE A 73 7.38 -10.94 26.38
N SER A 74 8.40 -11.54 25.76
CA SER A 74 9.13 -12.71 26.29
C SER A 74 9.79 -12.47 27.66
N PHE A 75 10.10 -11.22 28.02
CA PHE A 75 10.59 -10.87 29.35
C PHE A 75 9.57 -11.15 30.47
N MET A 76 8.26 -11.16 30.19
CA MET A 76 7.26 -11.51 31.20
C MET A 76 7.47 -12.94 31.71
N GLY A 77 7.86 -13.87 30.84
CA GLY A 77 8.20 -15.24 31.24
C GLY A 77 9.39 -15.30 32.19
N VAL A 78 10.38 -14.40 32.03
CA VAL A 78 11.53 -14.27 32.93
C VAL A 78 11.10 -13.70 34.28
N VAL A 79 10.21 -12.70 34.30
CA VAL A 79 9.64 -12.14 35.55
C VAL A 79 8.85 -13.21 36.32
N ILE A 80 7.97 -13.95 35.63
CA ILE A 80 7.19 -15.03 36.26
C ILE A 80 8.14 -16.10 36.82
N ALA A 81 9.17 -16.50 36.06
CA ALA A 81 10.17 -17.45 36.53
C ALA A 81 10.93 -16.96 37.77
N ALA A 82 11.36 -15.70 37.79
CA ALA A 82 12.06 -15.10 38.93
C ALA A 82 11.21 -15.07 40.20
N ILE A 83 9.91 -14.77 40.08
CA ILE A 83 9.00 -14.66 41.23
C ILE A 83 8.51 -16.03 41.69
N ALA A 84 8.11 -16.90 40.77
CA ALA A 84 7.37 -18.12 41.08
C ALA A 84 8.19 -19.42 41.06
N LEU A 85 9.36 -19.42 40.42
CA LEU A 85 10.19 -20.63 40.26
C LEU A 85 11.62 -20.47 40.79
N GLY A 86 12.09 -19.24 41.00
CA GLY A 86 13.40 -18.92 41.56
C GLY A 86 14.47 -18.52 40.54
N PRO A 87 15.69 -18.19 41.01
CA PRO A 87 16.76 -17.62 40.18
C PRO A 87 17.20 -18.52 39.04
N ALA A 88 17.22 -19.83 39.27
CA ALA A 88 17.72 -20.79 38.30
C ALA A 88 16.76 -20.90 37.10
N ALA A 89 15.45 -20.91 37.35
CA ALA A 89 14.42 -20.83 36.33
C ALA A 89 14.45 -19.48 35.57
N ALA A 90 14.67 -18.36 36.28
CA ALA A 90 14.83 -17.05 35.65
C ALA A 90 16.03 -17.00 34.70
N ALA A 91 17.16 -17.59 35.08
CA ALA A 91 18.36 -17.65 34.26
C ALA A 91 18.18 -18.55 33.02
N ILE A 92 17.50 -19.70 33.15
CA ILE A 92 17.15 -20.55 32.01
C ILE A 92 16.26 -19.79 31.03
N THR A 93 15.15 -19.22 31.50
CA THR A 93 14.20 -18.49 30.65
C THR A 93 14.85 -17.27 29.99
N ALA A 94 15.70 -16.52 30.70
CA ALA A 94 16.50 -15.42 30.17
C ALA A 94 17.44 -15.89 29.04
N THR A 95 18.08 -17.05 29.21
CA THR A 95 18.92 -17.67 28.18
C THR A 95 18.07 -18.11 26.98
N THR A 96 16.87 -18.65 27.20
CA THR A 96 15.92 -19.01 26.13
C THR A 96 15.56 -17.81 25.25
N VAL A 97 15.35 -16.63 25.83
CA VAL A 97 15.10 -15.39 25.08
C VAL A 97 16.26 -15.11 24.11
N ALA A 98 17.50 -15.12 24.62
CA ALA A 98 18.69 -14.85 23.81
C ALA A 98 18.94 -15.91 22.72
N VAL A 99 18.75 -17.19 23.04
CA VAL A 99 18.88 -18.31 22.08
C VAL A 99 17.83 -18.20 20.98
N THR A 100 16.57 -17.95 21.33
CA THR A 100 15.49 -17.84 20.35
C THR A 100 15.67 -16.63 19.45
N GLY A 101 16.09 -15.49 20.01
CA GLY A 101 16.41 -14.31 19.22
C GLY A 101 17.53 -14.55 18.20
N TYR A 102 18.55 -15.34 18.56
CA TYR A 102 19.66 -15.72 17.66
C TYR A 102 19.23 -16.70 16.56
N THR A 103 18.39 -17.69 16.88
CA THR A 103 17.96 -18.70 15.90
C THR A 103 16.95 -18.16 14.90
N MET A 104 16.06 -17.25 15.31
CA MET A 104 14.92 -16.80 14.51
C MET A 104 15.18 -15.56 13.64
N HIS A 105 16.13 -14.69 14.01
CA HIS A 105 16.28 -13.40 13.32
C HIS A 105 17.59 -13.26 12.53
N ALA A 106 18.74 -13.26 13.21
CA ALA A 106 20.05 -13.08 12.56
C ALA A 106 21.17 -13.70 13.41
N ARG A 107 22.00 -14.54 12.79
CA ARG A 107 23.06 -15.30 13.46
C ARG A 107 24.34 -14.48 13.66
N ASP A 108 24.26 -13.38 14.40
CA ASP A 108 25.43 -12.63 14.85
C ASP A 108 25.90 -13.17 16.21
N PHE A 109 27.03 -13.89 16.21
CA PHE A 109 27.55 -14.53 17.41
C PHE A 109 27.92 -13.51 18.51
N LYS A 110 28.41 -12.32 18.15
CA LYS A 110 28.79 -11.30 19.14
C LYS A 110 27.55 -10.73 19.84
N LYS A 111 26.48 -10.50 19.06
CA LYS A 111 25.18 -10.10 19.63
C LYS A 111 24.57 -11.20 20.47
N PHE A 112 24.72 -12.46 20.07
CA PHE A 112 24.23 -13.60 20.84
C PHE A 112 24.88 -13.70 22.22
N ILE A 113 26.20 -13.77 22.30
CA ILE A 113 26.90 -13.88 23.61
C ILE A 113 26.66 -12.65 24.49
N PHE A 114 26.57 -11.46 23.88
CA PHE A 114 26.19 -10.24 24.58
C PHE A 114 24.78 -10.36 25.17
N ASN A 115 23.80 -10.79 24.36
CA ASN A 115 22.41 -10.97 24.78
C ASN A 115 22.27 -12.02 25.88
N VAL A 116 22.93 -13.18 25.76
CA VAL A 116 22.97 -14.18 26.85
C VAL A 116 23.52 -13.53 28.12
N GLY A 117 24.59 -12.76 27.99
CA GLY A 117 25.21 -12.04 29.09
C GLY A 117 24.24 -11.08 29.78
N GLN A 118 23.77 -10.05 29.05
CA GLN A 118 22.92 -9.01 29.62
C GLN A 118 21.60 -9.55 30.20
N HIS A 119 20.95 -10.53 29.57
CA HIS A 119 19.70 -11.10 30.08
C HIS A 119 19.92 -11.86 31.39
N ASN A 120 21.03 -12.58 31.53
CA ASN A 120 21.33 -13.30 32.78
C ASN A 120 21.79 -12.38 33.92
N ILE A 121 22.51 -11.29 33.62
CA ILE A 121 22.79 -10.24 34.62
C ILE A 121 21.47 -9.65 35.12
N ALA A 122 20.57 -9.32 34.18
CA ALA A 122 19.28 -8.74 34.49
C ALA A 122 18.40 -9.72 35.30
N ALA A 123 18.36 -11.00 34.92
CA ALA A 123 17.59 -12.04 35.62
C ALA A 123 18.10 -12.30 37.03
N LEU A 124 19.43 -12.35 37.24
CA LEU A 124 20.01 -12.49 38.57
C LEU A 124 19.71 -11.26 39.43
N ALA A 125 19.88 -10.04 38.90
CA ALA A 125 19.57 -8.82 39.62
C ALA A 125 18.09 -8.75 40.04
N ALA A 126 17.18 -9.10 39.13
CA ALA A 126 15.76 -9.20 39.42
C ALA A 126 15.46 -10.24 40.51
N SER A 127 16.03 -11.43 40.40
CA SER A 127 15.81 -12.52 41.36
C SER A 127 16.39 -12.18 42.74
N ALA A 128 17.53 -11.49 42.79
CA ALA A 128 18.13 -11.02 44.04
C ALA A 128 17.18 -10.07 44.77
N VAL A 129 16.49 -9.17 44.06
CA VAL A 129 15.48 -8.28 44.69
C VAL A 129 14.28 -9.05 45.21
N VAL A 130 13.79 -10.03 44.46
CA VAL A 130 12.68 -10.89 44.92
C VAL A 130 13.06 -11.64 46.20
N ILE A 131 14.28 -12.19 46.28
CA ILE A 131 14.74 -12.98 47.44
C ILE A 131 15.07 -12.10 48.65
N SER A 132 15.66 -10.92 48.43
CA SER A 132 16.09 -10.01 49.50
C SER A 132 14.97 -9.15 50.08
N THR A 133 13.77 -9.22 49.51
CA THR A 133 12.59 -8.52 50.01
C THR A 133 11.59 -9.53 50.58
N PRO A 134 10.78 -9.15 51.59
CA PRO A 134 9.74 -10.03 52.14
C PRO A 134 8.55 -10.22 51.17
N VAL A 135 8.76 -9.92 49.89
CA VAL A 135 7.77 -10.07 48.81
C VAL A 135 7.30 -11.52 48.73
N ALA A 136 8.23 -12.47 48.77
CA ALA A 136 7.93 -13.90 48.70
C ALA A 136 6.94 -14.34 49.81
N ASP A 137 7.13 -13.81 51.02
CA ASP A 137 6.30 -14.13 52.19
C ASP A 137 4.90 -13.50 52.13
N HIS A 138 4.68 -12.53 51.25
CA HIS A 138 3.42 -11.77 51.14
C HIS A 138 2.82 -11.82 49.72
N LEU A 139 3.21 -12.81 48.90
CA LEU A 139 2.70 -12.95 47.53
C LEU A 139 1.18 -13.20 47.47
N ASP A 140 0.54 -13.60 48.57
CA ASP A 140 -0.91 -13.74 48.68
C ASP A 140 -1.66 -12.39 48.58
N SER A 141 -0.97 -11.27 48.85
CA SER A 141 -1.54 -9.94 48.69
C SER A 141 -1.48 -9.49 47.23
N PRO A 142 -2.62 -9.16 46.58
CA PRO A 142 -2.63 -8.72 45.20
C PRO A 142 -1.77 -7.48 44.94
N LEU A 143 -1.76 -6.52 45.88
CA LEU A 143 -0.96 -5.31 45.74
C LEU A 143 0.54 -5.60 45.80
N VAL A 144 0.97 -6.51 46.67
CA VAL A 144 2.38 -6.90 46.79
C VAL A 144 2.82 -7.66 45.54
N ALA A 145 2.00 -8.59 45.04
CA ALA A 145 2.32 -9.33 43.83
C ALA A 145 2.46 -8.43 42.59
N LEU A 146 1.53 -7.48 42.39
CA LEU A 146 1.61 -6.50 41.31
C LEU A 146 2.84 -5.59 41.45
N ALA A 147 3.14 -5.09 42.67
CA ALA A 147 4.30 -4.25 42.92
C ALA A 147 5.62 -5.00 42.72
N ALA A 148 5.69 -6.26 43.15
CA ALA A 148 6.82 -7.15 42.93
C ALA A 148 7.09 -7.36 41.44
N GLY A 149 6.06 -7.74 40.69
CA GLY A 149 6.16 -7.91 39.24
C GLY A 149 6.64 -6.65 38.52
N ALA A 150 6.08 -5.48 38.88
CA ALA A 150 6.50 -4.20 38.32
C ALA A 150 7.97 -3.89 38.67
N GLY A 151 8.36 -4.03 39.94
CA GLY A 151 9.72 -3.78 40.40
C GLY A 151 10.76 -4.70 39.74
N THR A 152 10.48 -6.01 39.71
CA THR A 152 11.32 -7.01 39.04
C THR A 152 11.50 -6.69 37.56
N SER A 153 10.42 -6.30 36.87
CA SER A 153 10.49 -5.91 35.46
C SER A 153 11.27 -4.61 35.23
N VAL A 154 11.10 -3.61 36.10
CA VAL A 154 11.87 -2.35 36.04
C VAL A 154 13.36 -2.60 36.21
N ILE A 155 13.76 -3.52 37.10
CA ILE A 155 15.16 -3.92 37.28
C ILE A 155 15.70 -4.61 36.02
N LEU A 156 14.94 -5.58 35.48
CA LEU A 156 15.29 -6.26 34.23
C LEU A 156 15.49 -5.23 33.10
N TYR A 157 14.54 -4.32 32.94
CA TYR A 157 14.60 -3.24 31.96
C TYR A 157 15.81 -2.33 32.18
N ALA A 158 16.06 -1.86 33.41
CA ALA A 158 17.15 -0.95 33.70
C ALA A 158 18.52 -1.56 33.36
N VAL A 159 18.74 -2.83 33.72
CA VAL A 159 19.99 -3.53 33.41
C VAL A 159 20.14 -3.73 31.90
N ALA A 160 19.11 -4.29 31.24
CA ALA A 160 19.16 -4.58 29.81
C ALA A 160 19.29 -3.30 28.96
N ALA A 161 18.46 -2.29 29.21
CA ALA A 161 18.47 -1.02 28.49
C ALA A 161 19.80 -0.28 28.68
N THR A 162 20.40 -0.32 29.88
CA THR A 162 21.72 0.28 30.13
C THR A 162 22.81 -0.45 29.34
N ALA A 163 22.81 -1.79 29.35
CA ALA A 163 23.79 -2.58 28.61
C ALA A 163 23.71 -2.31 27.10
N VAL A 164 22.50 -2.39 26.52
CA VAL A 164 22.29 -2.14 25.08
C VAL A 164 22.60 -0.70 24.71
N SER A 165 22.16 0.27 25.52
CA SER A 165 22.45 1.68 25.28
C SER A 165 23.96 1.95 25.26
N LEU A 166 24.71 1.35 26.19
CA LEU A 166 26.17 1.47 26.22
C LEU A 166 26.81 0.85 24.97
N ALA A 167 26.31 -0.29 24.51
CA ALA A 167 26.80 -0.95 23.29
C ALA A 167 26.56 -0.09 22.04
N ILE A 168 25.34 0.47 21.88
CA ILE A 168 24.99 1.35 20.76
C ILE A 168 25.79 2.66 20.82
N ALA A 169 25.93 3.25 22.00
CA ALA A 169 26.70 4.47 22.19
C ALA A 169 28.17 4.30 21.78
N LEU A 170 28.78 3.16 22.12
CA LEU A 170 30.15 2.83 21.69
C LEU A 170 30.26 2.56 20.18
N SER A 171 29.24 1.98 19.54
CA SER A 171 29.25 1.76 18.08
C SER A 171 29.00 3.02 17.27
N SER A 172 28.18 3.94 17.78
CA SER A 172 27.75 5.14 17.06
C SER A 172 28.45 6.41 17.53
N ASN A 173 29.42 6.29 18.44
CA ASN A 173 30.15 7.41 19.06
C ASN A 173 29.24 8.49 19.67
N GLN A 174 28.15 8.05 20.30
CA GLN A 174 27.17 8.91 20.98
C GLN A 174 27.30 8.80 22.51
N ARG A 175 26.62 9.68 23.25
CA ARG A 175 26.56 9.58 24.72
C ARG A 175 25.54 8.50 25.14
N PRO A 176 25.88 7.55 26.02
CA PRO A 176 24.96 6.49 26.46
C PRO A 176 23.62 7.00 27.02
N PHE A 177 23.63 8.11 27.74
CA PHE A 177 22.39 8.68 28.27
C PHE A 177 21.47 9.26 27.18
N ALA A 178 22.06 9.80 26.10
CA ALA A 178 21.28 10.31 24.97
C ALA A 178 20.58 9.16 24.23
N VAL A 179 21.31 8.07 23.97
CA VAL A 179 20.77 6.85 23.37
C VAL A 179 19.66 6.24 24.23
N PHE A 180 19.86 6.16 25.55
CA PHE A 180 18.83 5.66 26.47
C PHE A 180 17.54 6.49 26.41
N ARG A 181 17.66 7.82 26.47
CA ARG A 181 16.51 8.73 26.43
C ARG A 181 15.75 8.67 25.11
N GLU A 182 16.48 8.58 24.00
CA GLU A 182 15.90 8.57 22.66
C GLU A 182 15.23 7.24 22.32
N LEU A 183 15.86 6.12 22.65
CA LEU A 183 15.41 4.79 22.20
C LEU A 183 14.64 3.99 23.25
N PHE A 184 14.95 4.15 24.54
CA PHE A 184 14.48 3.23 25.59
C PHE A 184 13.49 3.88 26.57
N GLN A 185 13.62 5.18 26.89
CA GLN A 185 12.84 5.81 27.97
C GLN A 185 11.32 5.65 27.84
N TRP A 186 10.79 5.67 26.61
CA TRP A 186 9.35 5.52 26.36
C TRP A 186 8.83 4.09 26.67
N MET A 187 9.70 3.09 26.74
CA MET A 187 9.32 1.71 27.06
C MET A 187 9.13 1.48 28.56
N PHE A 188 9.69 2.34 29.42
CA PHE A 188 9.62 2.17 30.88
C PHE A 188 8.19 1.94 31.42
N PRO A 189 7.17 2.74 31.07
CA PRO A 189 5.81 2.51 31.54
C PRO A 189 5.24 1.14 31.12
N HIS A 190 5.61 0.68 29.93
CA HIS A 190 5.16 -0.61 29.40
C HIS A 190 5.78 -1.78 30.17
N TYR A 191 7.07 -1.71 30.48
CA TYR A 191 7.74 -2.72 31.31
C TYR A 191 7.15 -2.76 32.72
N ALA A 192 6.91 -1.62 33.35
CA ALA A 192 6.28 -1.57 34.67
C ALA A 192 4.87 -2.20 34.66
N ALA A 193 4.04 -1.88 33.67
CA ALA A 193 2.67 -2.40 33.56
C ALA A 193 2.62 -3.90 33.22
N LEU A 194 3.40 -4.35 32.23
CA LEU A 194 3.52 -5.77 31.87
C LEU A 194 4.15 -6.59 33.00
N GLY A 195 5.12 -6.01 33.72
CA GLY A 195 5.69 -6.57 34.94
C GLY A 195 4.65 -6.74 36.03
N ALA A 196 3.82 -5.73 36.29
CA ALA A 196 2.72 -5.85 37.23
C ALA A 196 1.78 -7.00 36.86
N MET A 197 1.42 -7.13 35.57
CA MET A 197 0.64 -8.27 35.10
C MET A 197 1.34 -9.60 35.37
N ALA A 198 2.65 -9.72 35.09
CA ALA A 198 3.44 -10.91 35.39
C ALA A 198 3.38 -11.29 36.88
N GLY A 199 3.46 -10.30 37.79
CA GLY A 199 3.26 -10.50 39.22
C GLY A 199 1.86 -11.01 39.57
N GLY A 200 0.82 -10.48 38.92
CA GLY A 200 -0.54 -11.01 39.01
C GLY A 200 -0.65 -12.46 38.53
N ILE A 201 0.04 -12.84 37.45
CA ILE A 201 0.09 -14.24 37.00
C ILE A 201 0.76 -15.12 38.07
N SER A 202 1.85 -14.65 38.67
CA SER A 202 2.57 -15.36 39.74
C SER A 202 1.69 -15.58 40.97
N LEU A 203 0.86 -14.61 41.37
CA LEU A 203 -0.14 -14.76 42.45
C LEU A 203 -1.13 -15.89 42.14
N VAL A 204 -1.71 -15.89 40.92
CA VAL A 204 -2.68 -16.94 40.55
C VAL A 204 -1.99 -18.30 40.45
N TYR A 205 -0.75 -18.34 39.94
CA TYR A 205 0.06 -19.54 39.89
C TYR A 205 0.31 -20.16 41.27
N ALA A 206 0.56 -19.35 42.30
CA ALA A 206 0.79 -19.86 43.66
C ALA A 206 -0.40 -20.70 44.19
N ASN A 207 -1.62 -20.43 43.70
CA ASN A 207 -2.85 -21.08 44.14
C ASN A 207 -3.34 -22.19 43.18
N VAL A 208 -3.13 -22.02 41.88
CA VAL A 208 -3.74 -22.84 40.82
C VAL A 208 -2.70 -23.66 40.04
N GLY A 209 -1.41 -23.35 40.22
CA GLY A 209 -0.32 -23.99 39.51
C GLY A 209 -0.25 -23.60 38.02
N THR A 210 0.40 -24.43 37.21
CA THR A 210 0.77 -24.12 35.82
C THR A 210 -0.40 -23.79 34.90
N ILE A 211 -1.58 -24.38 35.17
CA ILE A 211 -2.79 -24.17 34.38
C ILE A 211 -3.19 -22.68 34.35
N ALA A 212 -2.92 -21.93 35.43
CA ALA A 212 -3.17 -20.50 35.49
C ALA A 212 -2.44 -19.71 34.40
N ILE A 213 -1.18 -20.07 34.14
CA ILE A 213 -0.34 -19.39 33.14
C ILE A 213 -0.95 -19.61 31.75
N LEU A 214 -1.34 -20.85 31.43
CA LEU A 214 -1.96 -21.18 30.15
C LEU A 214 -3.31 -20.47 29.96
N LEU A 215 -4.17 -20.48 30.99
CA LEU A 215 -5.48 -19.83 30.95
C LEU A 215 -5.37 -18.31 30.79
N LEU A 216 -4.39 -17.66 31.41
CA LEU A 216 -4.23 -16.21 31.30
C LEU A 216 -3.59 -15.78 29.98
N VAL A 217 -2.67 -16.59 29.45
CA VAL A 217 -1.96 -16.28 28.19
C VAL A 217 -2.81 -16.62 26.96
N ALA A 218 -3.68 -17.63 27.02
CA ALA A 218 -4.48 -18.06 25.88
C ALA A 218 -5.34 -16.94 25.25
N PRO A 219 -6.12 -16.14 26.00
CA PRO A 219 -6.88 -15.01 25.44
C PRO A 219 -5.99 -13.95 24.79
N LEU A 220 -4.82 -13.66 25.38
CA LEU A 220 -3.87 -12.70 24.82
C LEU A 220 -3.27 -13.21 23.51
N ALA A 221 -2.94 -14.50 23.44
CA ALA A 221 -2.46 -15.14 22.22
C ALA A 221 -3.52 -15.15 21.10
N LEU A 222 -4.79 -15.42 21.45
CA LEU A 222 -5.92 -15.36 20.52
C LEU A 222 -6.16 -13.93 20.02
N SER A 223 -6.12 -12.94 20.91
CA SER A 223 -6.25 -11.52 20.55
C SER A 223 -5.14 -11.09 19.61
N TRP A 224 -3.89 -11.43 19.94
CA TRP A 224 -2.73 -11.15 19.10
C TRP A 224 -2.86 -11.80 17.70
N TYR A 225 -3.35 -13.04 17.64
CA TYR A 225 -3.62 -13.73 16.38
C TYR A 225 -4.73 -13.03 15.57
N SER A 226 -5.80 -12.58 16.22
CA SER A 226 -6.89 -11.84 15.58
C SER A 226 -6.41 -10.50 15.01
N ILE A 227 -5.61 -9.73 15.76
CA ILE A 227 -5.02 -8.47 15.29
C ILE A 227 -4.18 -8.70 14.04
N ARG A 228 -3.35 -9.75 14.03
CA ARG A 228 -2.56 -10.13 12.85
C ARG A 228 -3.45 -10.41 11.63
N GLN A 229 -4.54 -11.16 11.81
CA GLN A 229 -5.48 -11.44 10.71
C GLN A 229 -6.13 -10.16 10.16
N VAL A 230 -6.53 -9.24 11.05
CA VAL A 230 -7.13 -7.97 10.65
C VAL A 230 -6.16 -7.11 9.85
N VAL A 231 -4.91 -7.02 10.28
CA VAL A 231 -3.86 -6.27 9.55
C VAL A 231 -3.64 -6.87 8.16
N GLU A 232 -3.52 -8.19 8.05
CA GLU A 232 -3.31 -8.88 6.77
C GLU A 232 -4.48 -8.67 5.80
N LYS A 233 -5.72 -8.75 6.31
CA LYS A 233 -6.92 -8.50 5.50
C LYS A 233 -7.00 -7.04 5.04
N THR A 234 -6.61 -6.11 5.91
CA THR A 234 -6.59 -4.67 5.59
C THR A 234 -5.61 -4.39 4.46
N ARG A 235 -4.43 -5.01 4.48
CA ARG A 235 -3.42 -4.91 3.42
C ARG A 235 -3.96 -5.37 2.07
N ASN A 236 -4.48 -6.59 2.00
CA ASN A 236 -5.03 -7.14 0.75
C ASN A 236 -6.18 -6.29 0.19
N THR A 237 -6.95 -5.65 1.07
CA THR A 237 -8.03 -4.74 0.67
C THR A 237 -7.47 -3.43 0.12
N LEU A 238 -6.43 -2.88 0.75
CA LEU A 238 -5.74 -1.67 0.26
C LEU A 238 -5.09 -1.91 -1.10
N GLU A 239 -4.35 -3.01 -1.28
CA GLU A 239 -3.70 -3.35 -2.55
C GLU A 239 -4.74 -3.47 -3.69
N ARG A 240 -5.87 -4.14 -3.45
CA ARG A 240 -6.97 -4.22 -4.43
C ARG A 240 -7.61 -2.87 -4.72
N LEU A 241 -7.74 -2.00 -3.71
CA LEU A 241 -8.31 -0.66 -3.88
C LEU A 241 -7.38 0.22 -4.73
N GLU A 242 -6.08 0.15 -4.49
CA GLU A 242 -5.07 0.85 -5.27
C GLU A 242 -5.05 0.36 -6.73
N GLU A 243 -5.09 -0.95 -6.94
CA GLU A 243 -5.16 -1.55 -8.27
C GLU A 243 -6.43 -1.10 -9.02
N SER A 244 -7.60 -1.20 -8.39
CA SER A 244 -8.86 -0.76 -9.00
C SER A 244 -8.86 0.74 -9.31
N ASN A 245 -8.30 1.57 -8.44
CA ASN A 245 -8.17 3.01 -8.67
C ASN A 245 -7.23 3.30 -9.84
N SER A 246 -6.11 2.58 -9.94
CA SER A 246 -5.16 2.68 -11.05
C SER A 246 -5.80 2.27 -12.39
N GLN A 247 -6.57 1.19 -12.40
CA GLN A 247 -7.34 0.74 -13.57
C GLN A 247 -8.38 1.79 -13.98
N LEU A 248 -9.15 2.34 -13.04
CA LEU A 248 -10.12 3.40 -13.31
C LEU A 248 -9.45 4.66 -13.86
N ARG A 249 -8.30 5.08 -13.30
CA ARG A 249 -7.54 6.22 -13.79
C ARG A 249 -7.04 5.99 -15.21
N SER A 250 -6.51 4.79 -15.49
CA SER A 250 -6.03 4.42 -16.82
C SER A 250 -7.17 4.40 -17.84
N ALA A 251 -8.32 3.81 -17.48
CA ALA A 251 -9.51 3.79 -18.32
C ALA A 251 -10.06 5.20 -18.58
N ASN A 252 -10.11 6.06 -17.56
CA ASN A 252 -10.59 7.43 -17.70
C ASN A 252 -9.64 8.28 -18.57
N ALA A 253 -8.32 8.13 -18.38
CA ALA A 253 -7.32 8.79 -19.22
C ALA A 253 -7.41 8.32 -20.69
N ALA A 254 -7.58 7.01 -20.92
CA ALA A 254 -7.78 6.48 -22.27
C ALA A 254 -9.05 7.01 -22.93
N ASN A 255 -10.19 7.03 -22.22
CA ASN A 255 -11.43 7.61 -22.71
C ASN A 255 -11.28 9.10 -23.03
N SER A 256 -10.62 9.86 -22.16
CA SER A 256 -10.37 11.29 -22.37
C SER A 256 -9.51 11.52 -23.61
N ALA A 257 -8.43 10.75 -23.79
CA ALA A 257 -7.57 10.83 -24.97
C ALA A 257 -8.31 10.46 -26.27
N ILE A 258 -9.21 9.47 -26.24
CA ILE A 258 -10.06 9.12 -27.38
C ILE A 258 -10.99 10.30 -27.73
N LEU A 259 -11.61 10.93 -26.74
CA LEU A 259 -12.48 12.09 -26.97
C LEU A 259 -11.68 13.26 -27.55
N GLU A 260 -10.51 13.58 -27.00
CA GLU A 260 -9.63 14.64 -27.49
C GLU A 260 -9.11 14.41 -28.92
N ALA A 261 -8.94 13.15 -29.34
CA ALA A 261 -8.46 12.81 -30.68
C ALA A 261 -9.54 12.94 -31.78
N ILE A 262 -10.82 13.07 -31.43
CA ILE A 262 -11.90 13.23 -32.40
C ILE A 262 -12.00 14.71 -32.80
N PRO A 263 -11.79 15.07 -34.08
CA PRO A 263 -11.80 16.46 -34.54
C PRO A 263 -13.22 17.03 -34.73
N ASP A 264 -14.26 16.26 -34.38
CA ASP A 264 -15.66 16.64 -34.55
C ASP A 264 -16.19 17.32 -33.29
N VAL A 265 -17.11 18.27 -33.46
CA VAL A 265 -17.76 18.96 -32.34
C VAL A 265 -18.82 18.04 -31.74
N MET A 266 -18.71 17.73 -30.45
CA MET A 266 -19.62 16.84 -29.74
C MET A 266 -20.28 17.53 -28.55
N TYR A 267 -21.60 17.39 -28.44
CA TYR A 267 -22.42 17.86 -27.33
C TYR A 267 -23.17 16.70 -26.69
N GLN A 268 -23.03 16.52 -25.39
CA GLN A 268 -23.96 15.71 -24.61
C GLN A 268 -25.13 16.59 -24.17
N LEU A 269 -26.33 16.21 -24.56
CA LEU A 269 -27.57 16.93 -24.34
C LEU A 269 -28.42 16.18 -23.31
N ASP A 270 -28.96 16.90 -22.33
CA ASP A 270 -30.00 16.37 -21.42
C ASP A 270 -31.34 16.16 -22.19
N PRO A 271 -32.36 15.53 -21.57
CA PRO A 271 -33.65 15.30 -22.22
C PRO A 271 -34.38 16.58 -22.68
N ARG A 272 -33.97 17.76 -22.20
CA ARG A 272 -34.54 19.06 -22.59
C ARG A 272 -33.74 19.71 -23.73
N GLY A 273 -32.63 19.12 -24.17
CA GLY A 273 -31.75 19.67 -25.20
C GLY A 273 -30.72 20.65 -24.64
N VAL A 274 -30.45 20.64 -23.34
CA VAL A 274 -29.45 21.49 -22.70
C VAL A 274 -28.09 20.78 -22.71
N ILE A 275 -27.03 21.50 -23.07
CA ILE A 275 -25.66 20.98 -23.11
C ILE A 275 -25.17 20.72 -21.67
N VAL A 276 -24.89 19.46 -21.36
CA VAL A 276 -24.32 19.01 -20.07
C VAL A 276 -22.80 18.97 -20.15
N GLU A 277 -22.28 18.49 -21.29
CA GLU A 277 -20.86 18.35 -21.57
C GLU A 277 -20.60 18.61 -23.05
N ALA A 278 -19.44 19.17 -23.37
CA ALA A 278 -19.07 19.54 -24.73
C ALA A 278 -17.59 19.25 -24.97
N ASN A 279 -17.29 18.65 -26.12
CA ASN A 279 -15.95 18.63 -26.69
C ASN A 279 -16.03 19.30 -28.06
N ALA A 280 -15.64 20.57 -28.13
CA ALA A 280 -15.86 21.42 -29.29
C ALA A 280 -14.54 22.10 -29.71
N PRO A 281 -13.58 21.36 -30.27
CA PRO A 281 -12.32 21.93 -30.74
C PRO A 281 -12.59 23.04 -31.76
N GLY A 282 -12.00 24.22 -31.56
CA GLY A 282 -12.20 25.39 -32.44
C GLY A 282 -13.49 26.21 -32.18
N ALA A 283 -14.32 25.82 -31.21
CA ALA A 283 -15.49 26.58 -30.77
C ALA A 283 -15.23 27.33 -29.44
N ALA A 284 -16.28 27.85 -28.82
CA ALA A 284 -16.19 28.44 -27.48
C ALA A 284 -15.75 27.40 -26.43
N PRO A 285 -14.99 27.79 -25.39
CA PRO A 285 -14.58 26.89 -24.32
C PRO A 285 -15.75 26.09 -23.72
N PRO A 286 -15.62 24.76 -23.50
CA PRO A 286 -16.68 23.92 -22.97
C PRO A 286 -17.42 24.45 -21.71
N PRO A 287 -16.77 25.13 -20.75
CA PRO A 287 -17.47 25.70 -19.59
C PRO A 287 -18.51 26.77 -19.93
N LEU A 288 -18.34 27.48 -21.05
CA LEU A 288 -19.27 28.52 -21.50
C LEU A 288 -20.46 27.94 -22.27
N LEU A 289 -20.34 26.71 -22.78
CA LEU A 289 -21.38 26.02 -23.54
C LEU A 289 -22.33 25.23 -22.62
N ARG A 290 -21.86 24.85 -21.43
CA ARG A 290 -22.68 24.11 -20.45
C ARG A 290 -23.87 24.96 -19.99
N GLY A 291 -25.06 24.37 -20.01
CA GLY A 291 -26.31 25.02 -19.62
C GLY A 291 -27.01 25.79 -20.74
N ILE A 292 -26.39 25.95 -21.91
CA ILE A 292 -27.01 26.54 -23.09
C ILE A 292 -27.85 25.48 -23.80
N HIS A 293 -29.00 25.88 -24.35
CA HIS A 293 -29.83 24.99 -25.15
C HIS A 293 -29.22 24.88 -26.56
N PHE A 294 -29.04 23.64 -27.07
CA PHE A 294 -28.31 23.42 -28.34
C PHE A 294 -28.84 24.26 -29.50
N ALA A 295 -30.18 24.43 -29.57
CA ALA A 295 -30.85 25.18 -30.62
C ALA A 295 -30.40 26.64 -30.78
N ASP A 296 -29.82 27.25 -29.73
CA ASP A 296 -29.35 28.64 -29.78
C ASP A 296 -28.07 28.76 -30.64
N GLY A 297 -27.38 27.65 -30.89
CA GLY A 297 -26.18 27.58 -31.73
C GLY A 297 -26.44 27.19 -33.18
N PHE A 298 -27.69 27.02 -33.62
CA PHE A 298 -28.02 26.63 -34.99
C PHE A 298 -29.12 27.52 -35.58
N PRO A 299 -29.18 27.68 -36.92
CA PRO A 299 -30.32 28.30 -37.58
C PRO A 299 -31.64 27.62 -37.19
N ALA A 300 -32.71 28.40 -36.99
CA ALA A 300 -33.99 27.90 -36.47
C ALA A 300 -34.59 26.73 -37.28
N ALA A 301 -34.39 26.73 -38.60
CA ALA A 301 -34.82 25.62 -39.46
C ALA A 301 -34.04 24.32 -39.18
N VAL A 302 -32.72 24.41 -38.99
CA VAL A 302 -31.83 23.28 -38.68
C VAL A 302 -32.10 22.76 -37.28
N ALA A 303 -32.22 23.65 -36.29
CA ALA A 303 -32.51 23.29 -34.90
C ALA A 303 -33.82 22.49 -34.75
N ARG A 304 -34.88 22.87 -35.49
CA ARG A 304 -36.15 22.10 -35.52
C ARG A 304 -35.96 20.69 -36.09
N ARG A 305 -35.17 20.55 -37.15
CA ARG A 305 -34.86 19.24 -37.76
C ARG A 305 -34.06 18.37 -36.78
N ILE A 306 -33.01 18.91 -36.17
CA ILE A 306 -32.21 18.20 -35.15
C ILE A 306 -33.11 17.74 -33.99
N ARG A 307 -33.98 18.60 -33.47
CA ARG A 307 -34.92 18.23 -32.38
C ARG A 307 -35.84 17.07 -32.77
N SER A 308 -36.37 17.08 -33.99
CA SER A 308 -37.21 15.99 -34.51
C SER A 308 -36.44 14.68 -34.65
N GLU A 309 -35.19 14.74 -35.11
CA GLU A 309 -34.33 13.57 -35.24
C GLU A 309 -33.90 13.03 -33.87
N ILE A 310 -33.66 13.87 -32.87
CA ILE A 310 -33.43 13.45 -31.46
C ILE A 310 -34.62 12.64 -30.94
N ALA A 311 -35.84 13.18 -31.09
CA ALA A 311 -37.05 12.47 -30.66
C ALA A 311 -37.20 11.13 -31.38
N THR A 312 -36.85 11.08 -32.67
CA THR A 312 -36.88 9.85 -33.46
C THR A 312 -35.82 8.85 -33.04
N ALA A 313 -34.59 9.30 -32.77
CA ALA A 313 -33.48 8.48 -32.28
C ALA A 313 -33.84 7.77 -30.97
N HIS A 314 -34.47 8.49 -30.03
CA HIS A 314 -34.93 7.90 -28.76
C HIS A 314 -36.09 6.92 -28.93
N ARG A 315 -37.04 7.19 -29.84
CA ARG A 315 -38.14 6.26 -30.12
C ARG A 315 -37.68 4.97 -30.77
N THR A 316 -36.71 5.05 -31.68
CA THR A 316 -36.26 3.89 -32.47
C THR A 316 -35.05 3.18 -31.89
N GLY A 317 -34.27 3.86 -31.03
CA GLY A 317 -33.01 3.38 -30.50
C GLY A 317 -31.84 3.43 -31.49
N PHE A 318 -32.06 3.94 -32.72
CA PHE A 318 -31.05 3.97 -33.77
C PHE A 318 -30.42 5.35 -33.95
N VAL A 319 -29.15 5.35 -34.38
CA VAL A 319 -28.41 6.56 -34.76
C VAL A 319 -29.11 7.27 -35.91
N ARG A 320 -29.22 8.60 -35.82
CA ARG A 320 -29.81 9.45 -36.87
C ARG A 320 -28.74 10.36 -37.47
N LEU A 321 -28.83 10.58 -38.77
CA LEU A 321 -27.89 11.39 -39.53
C LEU A 321 -28.65 12.48 -40.29
N LEU A 322 -28.12 13.70 -40.25
CA LEU A 322 -28.70 14.88 -40.85
C LEU A 322 -27.59 15.69 -41.54
N GLU A 323 -27.61 15.78 -42.87
CA GLU A 323 -26.79 16.73 -43.60
C GLU A 323 -27.52 18.08 -43.70
N TYR A 324 -26.79 19.17 -43.46
CA TYR A 324 -27.28 20.54 -43.61
C TYR A 324 -26.18 21.47 -44.11
N GLN A 325 -26.57 22.66 -44.56
CA GLN A 325 -25.66 23.73 -44.95
C GLN A 325 -25.80 24.87 -43.97
N ASP A 326 -24.68 25.52 -43.67
CA ASP A 326 -24.65 26.73 -42.86
C ASP A 326 -23.62 27.72 -43.42
N GLU A 327 -23.73 28.98 -43.05
CA GLU A 327 -22.75 29.99 -43.42
C GLU A 327 -21.49 29.84 -42.55
N GLY A 328 -20.35 29.63 -43.19
CA GLY A 328 -19.05 29.65 -42.54
C GLY A 328 -18.71 31.06 -42.02
N ALA A 329 -17.71 31.16 -41.14
CA ALA A 329 -17.23 32.44 -40.63
C ALA A 329 -16.73 33.41 -41.71
N ASP A 330 -16.44 32.91 -42.91
CA ASP A 330 -16.04 33.64 -44.11
C ASP A 330 -17.22 34.01 -45.04
N GLY A 331 -18.46 33.70 -44.63
CA GLY A 331 -19.69 33.94 -45.40
C GLY A 331 -19.91 32.98 -46.56
N ARG A 332 -19.12 31.90 -46.68
CA ARG A 332 -19.30 30.88 -47.72
C ARG A 332 -20.16 29.73 -47.21
N PRO A 333 -20.96 29.09 -48.08
CA PRO A 333 -21.73 27.92 -47.69
C PRO A 333 -20.80 26.75 -47.35
N GLN A 334 -20.89 26.26 -46.12
CA GLN A 334 -20.21 25.07 -45.64
C GLN A 334 -21.22 23.94 -45.43
N HIS A 335 -20.77 22.69 -45.61
CA HIS A 335 -21.60 21.51 -45.47
C HIS A 335 -21.28 20.79 -44.16
N PHE A 336 -22.30 20.53 -43.36
CA PHE A 336 -22.18 19.86 -42.08
C PHE A 336 -22.99 18.57 -42.04
N GLU A 337 -22.46 17.59 -41.32
CA GLU A 337 -23.13 16.35 -40.96
C GLU A 337 -23.36 16.33 -39.44
N ALA A 338 -24.62 16.29 -39.02
CA ALA A 338 -25.01 16.04 -37.65
C ALA A 338 -25.35 14.56 -37.45
N ARG A 339 -24.68 13.91 -36.49
CA ARG A 339 -24.99 12.57 -36.01
C ARG A 339 -25.57 12.63 -34.60
N ILE A 340 -26.68 11.93 -34.41
CA ILE A 340 -27.43 11.93 -33.16
C ILE A 340 -27.48 10.50 -32.65
N VAL A 341 -26.91 10.28 -31.46
CA VAL A 341 -26.86 8.97 -30.79
C VAL A 341 -27.68 9.06 -29.50
N PRO A 342 -28.71 8.21 -29.32
CA PRO A 342 -29.47 8.18 -28.08
C PRO A 342 -28.63 7.52 -26.96
N VAL A 343 -28.66 8.10 -25.75
CA VAL A 343 -27.95 7.60 -24.57
C VAL A 343 -28.98 7.11 -23.53
N LYS A 344 -28.64 6.04 -22.80
CA LYS A 344 -29.50 5.52 -21.72
C LYS A 344 -29.70 6.60 -20.65
N GLY A 345 -30.95 6.82 -20.23
CA GLY A 345 -31.33 7.88 -19.29
C GLY A 345 -32.05 9.07 -19.94
N GLY A 346 -32.16 9.09 -21.28
CA GLY A 346 -32.86 10.15 -22.03
C GLY A 346 -31.93 11.22 -22.60
N ASP A 347 -30.65 11.16 -22.27
CA ASP A 347 -29.60 12.02 -22.84
C ASP A 347 -29.35 11.69 -24.32
N SER A 348 -28.74 12.61 -25.05
CA SER A 348 -28.36 12.42 -26.45
C SER A 348 -26.96 12.94 -26.72
N LEU A 349 -26.17 12.23 -27.52
CA LEU A 349 -24.91 12.75 -28.07
C LEU A 349 -25.18 13.32 -29.46
N LEU A 350 -24.91 14.61 -29.64
CA LEU A 350 -24.95 15.31 -30.92
C LEU A 350 -23.52 15.57 -31.37
N MET A 351 -23.10 14.96 -32.47
CA MET A 351 -21.81 15.18 -33.13
C MET A 351 -22.05 15.99 -34.41
N VAL A 352 -21.28 17.05 -34.63
CA VAL A 352 -21.31 17.90 -35.83
C VAL A 352 -19.94 17.86 -36.48
N ARG A 353 -19.92 17.46 -37.75
CA ARG A 353 -18.71 17.33 -38.55
C ARG A 353 -18.81 18.17 -39.81
N ASP A 354 -17.77 18.92 -40.12
CA ASP A 354 -17.62 19.56 -41.43
C ASP A 354 -17.30 18.50 -42.49
N ILE A 355 -18.12 18.45 -43.53
CA ILE A 355 -17.99 17.53 -44.67
C ILE A 355 -17.76 18.28 -45.99
N SER A 356 -17.40 19.56 -45.95
CA SER A 356 -17.19 20.41 -47.12
C SER A 356 -16.11 19.84 -48.04
N ASP A 357 -14.96 19.44 -47.49
CA ASP A 357 -13.87 18.81 -48.26
C ASP A 357 -14.33 17.52 -48.95
N ARG A 358 -15.11 16.70 -48.23
CA ARG A 358 -15.68 15.45 -48.77
C ARG A 358 -16.63 15.75 -49.94
N LYS A 359 -17.51 16.74 -49.80
CA LYS A 359 -18.46 17.15 -50.85
C LYS A 359 -17.75 17.72 -52.06
N ASN A 360 -16.73 18.56 -51.86
CA ASN A 360 -15.93 19.14 -52.94
C ASN A 360 -15.17 18.06 -53.73
N ALA A 361 -14.56 17.09 -53.04
CA ALA A 361 -13.88 15.97 -53.69
C ALA A 361 -14.85 15.06 -54.48
N GLU A 362 -16.05 14.82 -53.93
CA GLU A 362 -17.09 14.05 -54.60
C GLU A 362 -17.58 14.74 -55.88
N GLN A 363 -17.84 16.05 -55.82
CA GLN A 363 -18.19 16.85 -57.00
C GLN A 363 -17.06 16.90 -58.03
N ALA A 364 -15.82 17.11 -57.61
CA ALA A 364 -14.67 17.08 -58.52
C ALA A 364 -14.54 15.73 -59.24
N ARG A 365 -14.80 14.63 -58.52
CA ARG A 365 -14.79 13.27 -59.11
C ARG A 365 -15.94 13.07 -60.10
N GLN A 366 -17.13 13.55 -59.77
CA GLN A 366 -18.30 13.48 -60.67
C GLN A 366 -18.05 14.29 -61.94
N LEU A 367 -17.55 15.53 -61.82
CA LEU A 367 -17.21 16.38 -62.95
C LEU A 367 -16.10 15.76 -63.82
N ALA A 368 -15.08 15.15 -63.22
CA ALA A 368 -14.03 14.46 -63.96
C ALA A 368 -14.57 13.24 -64.73
N GLU A 369 -15.49 12.48 -64.13
CA GLU A 369 -16.13 11.32 -64.77
C GLU A 369 -17.08 11.73 -65.90
N GLU A 370 -17.86 12.80 -65.72
CA GLU A 370 -18.71 13.37 -66.76
C GLU A 370 -17.89 13.95 -67.91
N PHE A 371 -16.80 14.67 -67.60
CA PHE A 371 -15.86 15.17 -68.61
C PHE A 371 -15.23 14.01 -69.38
N ARG A 372 -14.78 12.95 -68.68
CA ARG A 372 -14.23 11.73 -69.30
C ARG A 372 -15.25 11.09 -70.24
N ARG A 373 -16.49 10.86 -69.78
CA ARG A 373 -17.55 10.28 -70.61
C ARG A 373 -17.85 11.13 -71.84
N THR A 374 -17.99 12.44 -71.67
CA THR A 374 -18.29 13.38 -72.76
C THR A 374 -17.15 13.44 -73.78
N ALA A 375 -15.89 13.52 -73.33
CA ALA A 375 -14.72 13.53 -74.21
C ALA A 375 -14.61 12.23 -75.03
N THR A 376 -14.96 11.10 -74.43
CA THR A 376 -14.93 9.79 -75.11
C THR A 376 -16.09 9.65 -76.11
N SER A 377 -17.26 10.22 -75.83
CA SER A 377 -18.48 10.03 -76.63
C SER A 377 -18.71 11.06 -77.74
N SER A 378 -18.03 12.20 -77.73
CA SER A 378 -18.29 13.31 -78.68
C SER A 378 -17.08 13.74 -79.51
N ALA A 379 -15.87 13.26 -79.20
CA ALA A 379 -14.70 13.45 -80.04
C ALA A 379 -14.58 12.29 -81.04
N PRO A 380 -14.23 12.52 -82.32
CA PRO A 380 -14.02 11.46 -83.32
C PRO A 380 -12.66 10.78 -83.07
N VAL A 381 -12.52 10.13 -81.92
CA VAL A 381 -11.29 9.53 -81.43
C VAL A 381 -11.54 8.03 -81.24
N ILE A 382 -10.60 7.22 -81.73
CA ILE A 382 -10.55 5.79 -81.44
C ILE A 382 -9.52 5.61 -80.32
N LEU A 383 -10.00 5.22 -79.14
CA LEU A 383 -9.15 4.81 -78.04
C LEU A 383 -8.90 3.31 -78.17
N PHE A 384 -7.64 2.93 -78.33
CA PHE A 384 -7.23 1.53 -78.28
C PHE A 384 -6.11 1.33 -77.26
N ALA A 385 -6.21 0.24 -76.50
CA ALA A 385 -5.17 -0.19 -75.57
C ALA A 385 -4.39 -1.36 -76.17
N VAL A 386 -3.06 -1.31 -76.14
CA VAL A 386 -2.19 -2.39 -76.64
C VAL A 386 -1.46 -3.02 -75.46
N GLY A 387 -1.63 -4.34 -75.29
CA GLY A 387 -0.98 -5.13 -74.26
C GLY A 387 0.53 -5.28 -74.50
N ALA A 388 1.25 -5.77 -73.49
CA ALA A 388 2.73 -5.88 -73.51
C ALA A 388 3.28 -6.78 -74.64
N GLN A 389 2.47 -7.65 -75.24
CA GLN A 389 2.81 -8.51 -76.37
C GLN A 389 2.43 -7.92 -77.74
N GLY A 390 1.94 -6.67 -77.79
CA GLY A 390 1.57 -5.98 -79.03
C GLY A 390 0.15 -6.25 -79.54
N THR A 391 -0.69 -6.93 -78.76
CA THR A 391 -2.11 -7.20 -79.09
C THR A 391 -3.02 -6.07 -78.62
N ILE A 392 -3.99 -5.68 -79.44
CA ILE A 392 -5.02 -4.69 -79.05
C ILE A 392 -6.04 -5.36 -78.12
N GLU A 393 -6.20 -4.85 -76.91
CA GLU A 393 -7.03 -5.46 -75.84
C GLU A 393 -8.33 -4.69 -75.57
N LEU A 394 -8.42 -3.43 -75.98
CA LEU A 394 -9.63 -2.60 -75.87
C LEU A 394 -9.70 -1.69 -77.09
N VAL A 395 -10.88 -1.56 -77.71
CA VAL A 395 -11.14 -0.55 -78.75
C VAL A 395 -12.50 0.09 -78.47
N GLU A 396 -12.51 1.39 -78.16
CA GLU A 396 -13.72 2.19 -77.92
C GLU A 396 -13.63 3.51 -78.68
N GLY A 397 -14.73 4.03 -79.23
CA GLY A 397 -14.76 5.34 -79.87
C GLY A 397 -15.88 5.53 -80.88
N GLN A 398 -16.39 6.76 -81.00
CA GLN A 398 -17.53 7.10 -81.87
C GLN A 398 -17.24 6.90 -83.37
N ALA A 399 -15.97 6.89 -83.78
CA ALA A 399 -15.55 6.71 -85.16
C ALA A 399 -15.58 5.24 -85.65
N LEU A 400 -15.90 4.28 -84.76
CA LEU A 400 -16.09 2.86 -85.11
C LEU A 400 -17.52 2.53 -85.55
N GLU A 401 -18.49 3.40 -85.23
CA GLU A 401 -19.92 3.17 -85.50
C GLU A 401 -20.40 3.72 -86.86
N ARG A 402 -19.49 4.06 -87.78
CA ARG A 402 -19.85 4.56 -89.13
C ARG A 402 -19.46 3.63 -90.26
#